data_AF-A0A2G2IA16-F1
#
_entry.id   AF-A0A2G2IA16-F1
#
_cell.length_a   1.000
_cell.length_b   1.000
_cell.length_c   1.000
_cell.angle_alpha   90.00
_cell.angle_beta   90.00
_cell.angle_gamma   90.00
#
_symmetry.space_group_name_H-M   'P 1'
#
loop_
_entity.id
_entity.type
_entity.pdbx_description
1 polymer ?
#
loop_
_entity_poly.entity_id
_entity_poly.type
_entity_poly.pdbx_seq_one_letter_code
_entity_poly.pdbx_strand_id
1 'polypeptide(L)'
;MGERAQFREMMEGTKEDWEIISEHSRIFNKGLAKRVLDHLRLLDGDFGGFPVDRLEHSLQTATRAHRDGRDEEYVVCALLHDIGDTLGSMNHPDVAAAILKPFVSEENLWMVANHGIFQGYYFFEHLGLDRNMRDQFRDHPHFQRCAEFCHKYDQAAFDPDYKSEPLEFFEPMVARVFSKPKNSIYLRRKEGAESAA
;
A
#
# COMPACT_ATOMS: atom_id res chain seq x y z
N MET A 1 -2.43 -31.79 10.56
CA MET A 1 -1.64 -31.61 9.32
C MET A 1 -2.63 -31.78 8.18
N GLY A 2 -2.87 -30.75 7.37
CA GLY A 2 -3.90 -30.79 6.31
C GLY A 2 -3.49 -31.66 5.13
N GLU A 3 -4.46 -31.99 4.27
CA GLU A 3 -4.21 -32.67 3.00
C GLU A 3 -3.30 -31.81 2.10
N ARG A 4 -2.56 -32.46 1.20
CA ARG A 4 -1.63 -31.82 0.26
C ARG A 4 -1.88 -32.36 -1.13
N ALA A 5 -1.74 -31.49 -2.14
CA ALA A 5 -1.67 -31.92 -3.53
C ALA A 5 -0.50 -32.90 -3.73
N GLN A 6 -0.66 -33.86 -4.64
CA GLN A 6 0.27 -34.97 -4.86
C GLN A 6 1.11 -34.85 -6.15
N PHE A 7 0.80 -33.88 -7.02
CA PHE A 7 1.55 -33.67 -8.27
C PHE A 7 3.02 -33.27 -8.02
N ARG A 8 3.91 -33.61 -8.95
CA ARG A 8 5.32 -33.17 -8.94
C ARG A 8 5.54 -31.90 -9.74
N GLU A 9 4.75 -31.73 -10.79
CA GLU A 9 4.69 -30.52 -11.61
C GLU A 9 3.23 -30.15 -11.90
N MET A 10 2.94 -28.87 -12.13
CA MET A 10 1.55 -28.39 -12.26
C MET A 10 0.76 -29.07 -13.40
N MET A 11 1.44 -29.60 -14.44
CA MET A 11 0.80 -30.33 -15.54
C MET A 11 0.18 -31.66 -15.11
N GLU A 12 0.66 -32.28 -14.03
CA GLU A 12 0.13 -33.52 -13.47
C GLU A 12 -1.06 -33.26 -12.51
N GLY A 13 -1.36 -32.00 -12.19
CA GLY A 13 -2.35 -31.64 -11.17
C GLY A 13 -3.76 -32.09 -11.53
N THR A 14 -4.39 -32.79 -10.59
CA THR A 14 -5.79 -33.22 -10.70
C THR A 14 -6.75 -32.17 -10.14
N LYS A 15 -8.05 -32.32 -10.41
CA LYS A 15 -9.06 -31.42 -9.85
C LYS A 15 -9.05 -31.47 -8.32
N GLU A 16 -8.90 -32.67 -7.76
CA GLU A 16 -8.83 -32.94 -6.33
C GLU A 16 -7.63 -32.24 -5.69
N ASP A 17 -6.46 -32.26 -6.35
CA ASP A 17 -5.27 -31.51 -5.92
C ASP A 17 -5.55 -30.00 -5.83
N TRP A 18 -6.23 -29.44 -6.83
CA TRP A 18 -6.58 -28.02 -6.87
C TRP A 18 -7.68 -27.64 -5.89
N GLU A 19 -8.60 -28.55 -5.54
CA GLU A 19 -9.59 -28.35 -4.47
C GLU A 19 -8.89 -28.22 -3.11
N ILE A 20 -7.92 -29.10 -2.81
CA ILE A 20 -7.07 -29.01 -1.61
C ILE A 20 -6.34 -27.65 -1.58
N ILE A 21 -5.67 -27.27 -2.68
CA ILE A 21 -4.93 -25.99 -2.76
C ILE A 21 -5.85 -24.79 -2.58
N SER A 22 -7.03 -24.81 -3.19
CA SER A 22 -8.03 -23.74 -3.10
C SER A 22 -8.52 -23.55 -1.66
N GLU A 23 -8.78 -24.64 -0.93
CA GLU A 23 -9.18 -24.57 0.47
C GLU A 23 -8.08 -23.95 1.35
N HIS A 24 -6.84 -24.43 1.21
CA HIS A 24 -5.68 -23.88 1.90
C HIS A 24 -5.47 -22.39 1.56
N SER A 25 -5.61 -22.03 0.29
CA SER A 25 -5.48 -20.65 -0.19
C SER A 25 -6.54 -19.74 0.40
N ARG A 26 -7.79 -20.18 0.50
CA ARG A 26 -8.88 -19.41 1.13
C ARG A 26 -8.58 -19.11 2.59
N ILE A 27 -8.05 -20.08 3.35
CA ILE A 27 -7.67 -19.89 4.76
C ILE A 27 -6.48 -18.93 4.85
N PHE A 28 -5.45 -19.15 4.04
CA PHE A 28 -4.26 -18.29 4.00
C PHE A 28 -4.63 -16.83 3.68
N ASN A 29 -5.47 -16.60 2.68
CA ASN A 29 -5.88 -15.27 2.24
C ASN A 29 -6.66 -14.48 3.30
N LYS A 30 -7.44 -15.15 4.15
CA LYS A 30 -8.11 -14.48 5.30
C LYS A 30 -7.13 -13.83 6.28
N GLY A 31 -5.90 -14.35 6.37
CA GLY A 31 -4.85 -13.79 7.23
C GLY A 31 -4.01 -12.68 6.59
N LEU A 32 -4.35 -12.20 5.39
CA LEU A 32 -3.52 -11.26 4.64
C LEU A 32 -3.30 -9.93 5.37
N ALA A 33 -4.38 -9.30 5.87
CA ALA A 33 -4.29 -8.02 6.57
C ALA A 33 -3.32 -8.07 7.75
N LYS A 34 -3.37 -9.16 8.55
CA LYS A 34 -2.43 -9.36 9.65
C LYS A 34 -0.99 -9.46 9.16
N ARG A 35 -0.72 -10.23 8.10
CA ARG A 35 0.64 -10.35 7.54
C ARG A 35 1.17 -9.04 6.99
N VAL A 36 0.32 -8.22 6.36
CA VAL A 36 0.69 -6.87 5.90
C VAL A 36 1.08 -5.99 7.09
N LEU A 37 0.30 -5.99 8.17
CA LEU A 37 0.60 -5.23 9.38
C LEU A 37 1.84 -5.77 10.11
N ASP A 38 2.03 -7.08 10.18
CA ASP A 38 3.25 -7.69 10.73
C ASP A 38 4.49 -7.25 9.93
N HIS A 39 4.36 -7.04 8.62
CA HIS A 39 5.45 -6.51 7.79
C HIS A 39 5.67 -5.01 8.00
N LEU A 40 4.60 -4.22 8.10
CA LEU A 40 4.69 -2.79 8.42
C LEU A 40 5.40 -2.55 9.76
N ARG A 41 5.18 -3.43 10.75
CA ARG A 41 5.86 -3.39 12.05
C ARG A 41 7.38 -3.54 11.97
N LEU A 42 7.93 -4.02 10.86
CA LEU A 42 9.39 -4.07 10.67
C LEU A 42 10.02 -2.67 10.55
N LEU A 43 9.20 -1.64 10.32
CA LEU A 43 9.63 -0.24 10.30
C LEU A 43 9.83 0.35 11.71
N ASP A 44 9.38 -0.35 12.76
CA ASP A 44 9.50 0.08 14.15
C ASP A 44 10.98 0.17 14.56
N GLY A 45 11.38 1.32 15.08
CA GLY A 45 12.75 1.60 15.49
C GLY A 45 13.78 1.81 14.35
N ASP A 46 13.39 1.73 13.07
CA ASP A 46 14.24 2.17 11.97
C ASP A 46 14.03 3.66 11.68
N PHE A 47 14.98 4.48 12.13
CA PHE A 47 14.94 5.92 11.93
C PHE A 47 15.44 6.36 10.56
N GLY A 48 16.33 5.60 9.90
CA GLY A 48 16.96 6.07 8.66
C GLY A 48 17.64 7.46 8.71
N GLY A 49 17.88 8.02 9.91
CA GLY A 49 18.35 9.39 10.12
C GLY A 49 17.26 10.47 10.28
N PHE A 50 15.97 10.10 10.19
CA PHE A 50 14.84 10.97 10.47
C PHE A 50 14.64 11.21 11.98
N PRO A 51 13.89 12.25 12.36
CA PRO A 51 13.57 12.53 13.77
C PRO A 51 12.57 11.56 14.40
N VAL A 52 11.88 10.74 13.60
CA VAL A 52 10.98 9.66 14.02
C VAL A 52 11.31 8.39 13.23
N ASP A 53 10.93 7.21 13.73
CA ASP A 53 11.07 5.99 12.94
C ASP A 53 10.05 5.90 11.81
N ARG A 54 10.32 5.02 10.84
CA ARG A 54 9.49 4.85 9.64
C ARG A 54 8.07 4.35 9.97
N LEU A 55 7.90 3.62 11.08
CA LEU A 55 6.57 3.21 11.52
C LEU A 55 5.79 4.42 12.03
N GLU A 56 6.38 5.24 12.89
CA GLU A 56 5.76 6.47 13.39
C GLU A 56 5.47 7.43 12.23
N HIS A 57 6.37 7.57 11.26
CA HIS A 57 6.08 8.32 10.02
C HIS A 57 4.79 7.82 9.34
N SER A 58 4.66 6.50 9.15
CA SER A 58 3.46 5.88 8.58
C SER A 58 2.21 6.17 9.41
N LEU A 59 2.31 6.09 10.75
CA LEU A 59 1.21 6.38 11.67
C LEU A 59 0.81 7.86 11.66
N GLN A 60 1.76 8.78 11.62
CA GLN A 60 1.49 10.21 11.49
C GLN A 60 0.77 10.54 10.19
N THR A 61 1.27 10.02 9.06
CA THR A 61 0.67 10.21 7.73
C THR A 61 -0.79 9.71 7.73
N ALA A 62 -1.03 8.48 8.21
CA ALA A 62 -2.37 7.92 8.30
C ALA A 62 -3.28 8.68 9.27
N THR A 63 -2.75 9.10 10.41
CA THR A 63 -3.50 9.87 11.42
C THR A 63 -3.92 11.24 10.87
N ARG A 64 -3.03 11.93 10.16
CA ARG A 64 -3.34 13.22 9.53
C ARG A 64 -4.43 13.06 8.47
N ALA A 65 -4.32 12.04 7.61
CA ALA A 65 -5.34 11.74 6.60
C ALA A 65 -6.70 11.40 7.25
N HIS A 66 -6.70 10.60 8.32
CA HIS A 66 -7.90 10.22 9.04
C HIS A 66 -8.58 11.44 9.69
N ARG A 67 -7.81 12.29 10.38
CA ARG A 67 -8.32 13.52 11.02
C ARG A 67 -8.81 14.56 10.01
N ASP A 68 -8.28 14.55 8.79
CA ASP A 68 -8.77 15.37 7.66
C ASP A 68 -10.04 14.78 6.98
N GLY A 69 -10.60 13.69 7.52
CA GLY A 69 -11.86 13.12 7.05
C GLY A 69 -11.76 12.31 5.75
N ARG A 70 -10.57 11.82 5.41
CA ARG A 70 -10.39 10.93 4.26
C ARG A 70 -11.06 9.58 4.48
N ASP A 71 -11.46 8.93 3.39
CA ASP A 71 -12.06 7.60 3.44
C ASP A 71 -11.04 6.52 3.88
N GLU A 72 -11.55 5.36 4.29
CA GLU A 72 -10.72 4.27 4.81
C GLU A 72 -9.68 3.77 3.82
N GLU A 73 -9.99 3.74 2.52
CA GLU A 73 -9.02 3.29 1.51
C GLU A 73 -7.85 4.27 1.43
N TYR A 74 -8.13 5.57 1.40
CA TYR A 74 -7.12 6.60 1.41
C TYR A 74 -6.25 6.54 2.68
N VAL A 75 -6.88 6.39 3.86
CA VAL A 75 -6.16 6.26 5.14
C VAL A 75 -5.26 5.03 5.15
N VAL A 76 -5.71 3.89 4.60
CA VAL A 76 -4.90 2.68 4.49
C VAL A 76 -3.76 2.87 3.47
N CYS A 77 -3.99 3.57 2.35
CA CYS A 77 -2.91 3.93 1.43
C CYS A 77 -1.88 4.84 2.10
N ALA A 78 -2.31 5.82 2.89
CA ALA A 78 -1.43 6.67 3.67
C ALA A 78 -0.62 5.89 4.71
N LEU A 79 -1.24 4.91 5.39
CA LEU A 79 -0.54 4.04 6.34
C LEU A 79 0.52 3.14 5.67
N LEU A 80 0.27 2.70 4.45
CA LEU A 80 1.07 1.66 3.79
C LEU A 80 1.93 2.19 2.65
N HIS A 81 2.00 3.51 2.42
CA HIS A 81 2.72 4.08 1.29
C HIS A 81 4.23 3.75 1.29
N ASP A 82 4.82 3.64 2.49
CA ASP A 82 6.25 3.35 2.72
C ASP A 82 6.53 1.91 3.17
N ILE A 83 5.52 1.02 3.20
CA ILE A 83 5.72 -0.39 3.60
C ILE A 83 6.82 -1.11 2.79
N GLY A 84 7.11 -0.61 1.59
CA GLY A 84 8.13 -1.13 0.68
C GLY A 84 9.57 -0.89 1.12
N ASP A 85 9.84 0.00 2.09
CA ASP A 85 11.20 0.42 2.46
C ASP A 85 12.13 -0.74 2.81
N THR A 86 11.58 -1.78 3.46
CA THR A 86 12.38 -2.93 3.94
C THR A 86 12.80 -3.89 2.83
N LEU A 87 12.04 -3.96 1.72
CA LEU A 87 12.24 -4.94 0.65
C LEU A 87 12.68 -4.31 -0.68
N GLY A 88 12.31 -3.05 -0.91
CA GLY A 88 12.58 -2.32 -2.13
C GLY A 88 13.16 -0.95 -1.84
N SER A 89 14.26 -0.87 -1.09
CA SER A 89 14.87 0.41 -0.67
C SER A 89 15.22 1.39 -1.80
N MET A 90 15.30 0.91 -3.05
CA MET A 90 15.57 1.74 -4.24
C MET A 90 14.33 2.07 -5.06
N ASN A 91 13.18 1.49 -4.72
CA ASN A 91 11.92 1.63 -5.45
C ASN A 91 10.71 1.31 -4.56
N HIS A 92 10.75 1.73 -3.30
CA HIS A 92 9.77 1.36 -2.29
C HIS A 92 8.31 1.67 -2.67
N PRO A 93 8.01 2.75 -3.45
CA PRO A 93 6.64 3.02 -3.87
C PRO A 93 6.09 1.91 -4.77
N ASP A 94 6.93 1.27 -5.58
CA ASP A 94 6.52 0.17 -6.46
C ASP A 94 6.12 -1.06 -5.65
N VAL A 95 6.85 -1.35 -4.56
CA VAL A 95 6.55 -2.48 -3.68
C VAL A 95 5.22 -2.23 -2.95
N ALA A 96 5.03 -1.03 -2.39
CA ALA A 96 3.79 -0.64 -1.76
C ALA A 96 2.60 -0.72 -2.74
N ALA A 97 2.78 -0.19 -3.95
CA ALA A 97 1.78 -0.24 -5.02
C ALA A 97 1.43 -1.69 -5.41
N ALA A 98 2.42 -2.58 -5.52
CA ALA A 98 2.18 -4.00 -5.84
C ALA A 98 1.31 -4.70 -4.79
N ILE A 99 1.53 -4.40 -3.50
CA ILE A 99 0.73 -4.94 -2.39
C ILE A 99 -0.71 -4.42 -2.44
N LEU A 100 -0.89 -3.12 -2.70
CA LEU A 100 -2.19 -2.44 -2.65
C LEU A 100 -3.03 -2.61 -3.92
N LYS A 101 -2.40 -2.80 -5.09
CA LYS A 101 -3.06 -2.86 -6.41
C LYS A 101 -4.33 -3.69 -6.48
N PRO A 102 -4.44 -4.87 -5.85
CA PRO A 102 -5.65 -5.66 -5.93
C PRO A 102 -6.83 -5.07 -5.14
N PHE A 103 -6.59 -4.18 -4.17
CA PHE A 103 -7.55 -3.79 -3.14
C PHE A 103 -7.99 -2.33 -3.22
N VAL A 104 -7.25 -1.48 -3.93
CA VAL A 104 -7.49 -0.03 -3.99
C VAL A 104 -7.89 0.45 -5.39
N SER A 105 -8.46 1.65 -5.46
CA SER A 105 -8.79 2.35 -6.69
C SER A 105 -7.54 2.75 -7.48
N GLU A 106 -7.70 3.00 -8.78
CA GLU A 106 -6.63 3.48 -9.65
C GLU A 106 -6.02 4.79 -9.14
N GLU A 107 -6.85 5.72 -8.66
CA GLU A 107 -6.39 7.01 -8.14
C GLU A 107 -5.49 6.87 -6.91
N ASN A 108 -5.83 5.98 -5.98
CA ASN A 108 -5.04 5.72 -4.78
C ASN A 108 -3.79 4.92 -5.10
N LEU A 109 -3.89 3.97 -6.02
CA LEU A 109 -2.73 3.22 -6.49
C LEU A 109 -1.71 4.15 -7.17
N TRP A 110 -2.18 5.08 -8.01
CA TRP A 110 -1.31 6.04 -8.69
C TRP A 110 -0.64 7.00 -7.72
N MET A 111 -1.38 7.49 -6.72
CA MET A 111 -0.81 8.28 -5.63
C MET A 111 0.32 7.52 -4.93
N VAL A 112 0.08 6.30 -4.47
CA VAL A 112 1.11 5.49 -3.79
C VAL A 112 2.29 5.19 -4.72
N ALA A 113 2.07 4.83 -5.97
CA ALA A 113 3.18 4.50 -6.89
C ALA A 113 4.09 5.70 -7.20
N ASN A 114 3.57 6.94 -7.12
CA ASN A 114 4.31 8.14 -7.53
C ASN A 114 4.73 9.03 -6.36
N HIS A 115 4.31 8.72 -5.12
CA HIS A 115 4.51 9.62 -3.99
C HIS A 115 5.99 9.98 -3.79
N GLY A 116 6.94 9.04 -3.98
CA GLY A 116 8.37 9.33 -3.81
C GLY A 116 8.90 10.45 -4.70
N ILE A 117 8.46 10.53 -5.97
CA ILE A 117 8.84 11.63 -6.88
C ILE A 117 8.19 12.95 -6.43
N PHE A 118 6.96 12.89 -5.92
CA PHE A 118 6.22 14.08 -5.46
C PHE A 118 6.74 14.63 -4.13
N GLN A 119 7.10 13.75 -3.19
CA GLN A 119 7.76 14.06 -1.93
C GLN A 119 9.15 14.67 -2.17
N GLY A 120 9.81 14.27 -3.27
CA GLY A 120 11.06 14.89 -3.73
C GLY A 120 11.01 16.41 -3.87
N TYR A 121 9.83 17.00 -4.08
CA TYR A 121 9.63 18.46 -4.08
C TYR A 121 10.09 19.16 -2.79
N TYR A 122 10.24 18.42 -1.69
CA TYR A 122 10.63 18.97 -0.40
C TYR A 122 12.13 18.85 -0.10
N PHE A 123 12.88 17.99 -0.80
CA PHE A 123 14.28 17.72 -0.44
C PHE A 123 15.24 17.40 -1.60
N PHE A 124 14.77 17.13 -2.82
CA PHE A 124 15.63 16.74 -3.94
C PHE A 124 16.73 17.77 -4.27
N GLU A 125 16.46 19.06 -4.08
CA GLU A 125 17.47 20.11 -4.29
C GLU A 125 18.70 19.96 -3.36
N HIS A 126 18.50 19.44 -2.14
CA HIS A 126 19.59 19.14 -1.20
C HIS A 126 20.42 17.91 -1.61
N LEU A 127 19.90 17.09 -2.53
CA LEU A 127 20.58 15.93 -3.11
C LEU A 127 21.16 16.21 -4.52
N GLY A 128 21.03 17.45 -5.01
CA GLY A 128 21.42 17.80 -6.38
C GLY A 128 20.49 17.27 -7.47
N LEU A 129 19.27 16.86 -7.09
CA LEU A 129 18.23 16.38 -7.99
C LEU A 129 17.24 17.51 -8.33
N ASP A 130 16.46 17.33 -9.40
CA ASP A 130 15.44 18.29 -9.79
C ASP A 130 14.23 18.23 -8.84
N ARG A 131 14.08 19.27 -8.03
CA ARG A 131 12.91 19.47 -7.14
C ARG A 131 11.57 19.39 -7.88
N ASN A 132 11.52 19.78 -9.15
CA ASN A 132 10.30 19.77 -9.95
C ASN A 132 10.16 18.51 -10.81
N MET A 133 10.88 17.42 -10.51
CA MET A 133 10.79 16.15 -11.25
C MET A 133 9.35 15.61 -11.37
N ARG A 134 8.47 15.93 -10.43
CA ARG A 134 7.03 15.63 -10.50
C ARG A 134 6.34 16.23 -11.73
N ASP A 135 6.85 17.33 -12.29
CA ASP A 135 6.23 18.08 -13.39
C ASP A 135 6.15 17.28 -14.70
N GLN A 136 6.91 16.19 -14.81
CA GLN A 136 6.75 15.23 -15.91
C GLN A 136 5.34 14.60 -15.94
N PHE A 137 4.61 14.65 -14.82
CA PHE A 137 3.25 14.14 -14.67
C PHE A 137 2.19 15.24 -14.65
N ARG A 138 2.53 16.50 -15.00
CA ARG A 138 1.66 17.68 -14.81
C ARG A 138 0.26 17.54 -15.42
N ASP A 139 0.15 16.82 -16.55
CA ASP A 139 -1.11 16.61 -17.27
C ASP A 139 -1.86 15.33 -16.83
N HIS A 140 -1.31 14.56 -15.87
CA HIS A 140 -1.96 13.34 -15.38
C HIS A 140 -3.17 13.68 -14.48
N PRO A 141 -4.34 13.02 -14.63
CA PRO A 141 -5.55 13.33 -13.86
C PRO A 141 -5.36 13.22 -12.34
N HIS A 142 -4.41 12.41 -11.89
CA HIS A 142 -4.11 12.20 -10.46
C HIS A 142 -2.94 13.05 -9.93
N PHE A 143 -2.36 13.94 -10.73
CA PHE A 143 -1.25 14.81 -10.31
C PHE A 143 -1.58 15.57 -9.02
N GLN A 144 -2.72 16.26 -8.99
CA GLN A 144 -3.09 17.08 -7.83
C GLN A 144 -3.38 16.25 -6.59
N ARG A 145 -3.90 15.02 -6.76
CA ARG A 145 -4.11 14.10 -5.65
C ARG A 145 -2.78 13.73 -4.96
N CYS A 146 -1.77 13.39 -5.76
CA CYS A 146 -0.45 13.01 -5.23
C CYS A 146 0.28 14.23 -4.64
N ALA A 147 0.20 15.38 -5.29
CA ALA A 147 0.75 16.63 -4.75
C ALA A 147 0.09 17.01 -3.41
N GLU A 148 -1.22 16.86 -3.29
CA GLU A 148 -1.95 17.11 -2.04
C GLU A 148 -1.56 16.11 -0.95
N PHE A 149 -1.46 14.82 -1.28
CA PHE A 149 -1.00 13.78 -0.35
C PHE A 149 0.35 14.12 0.27
N CYS A 150 1.34 14.40 -0.59
CA CYS A 150 2.68 14.79 -0.16
C CYS A 150 2.65 16.07 0.66
N HIS A 151 1.85 17.07 0.26
CA HIS A 151 1.80 18.36 0.96
C HIS A 151 1.17 18.31 2.34
N LYS A 152 0.01 17.65 2.46
CA LYS A 152 -0.77 17.67 3.69
C LYS A 152 -0.34 16.61 4.70
N TYR A 153 0.14 15.46 4.24
CA TYR A 153 0.30 14.28 5.09
C TYR A 153 1.74 13.83 5.17
N ASP A 154 2.29 13.34 4.05
CA ASP A 154 3.58 12.63 4.02
C ASP A 154 4.75 13.53 4.44
N GLN A 155 5.01 14.66 3.77
CA GLN A 155 6.13 15.55 4.15
C GLN A 155 6.03 16.12 5.57
N ALA A 156 4.82 16.15 6.15
CA ALA A 156 4.55 16.71 7.48
C ALA A 156 4.62 15.66 8.62
N ALA A 157 4.90 14.40 8.30
CA ALA A 157 4.84 13.26 9.21
C ALA A 157 6.21 12.89 9.80
N PHE A 158 6.97 13.89 10.26
CA PHE A 158 8.28 13.72 10.87
C PHE A 158 8.39 14.49 12.21
N ASP A 159 7.28 14.69 12.91
CA ASP A 159 7.22 15.52 14.11
C ASP A 159 7.26 14.67 15.39
N PRO A 160 8.34 14.69 16.19
CA PRO A 160 8.45 13.88 17.42
C PRO A 160 7.39 14.20 18.48
N ASP A 161 6.78 15.38 18.43
CA ASP A 161 5.78 15.82 19.40
C ASP A 161 4.36 15.50 18.95
N TYR A 162 4.15 15.16 17.67
CA TYR A 162 2.84 14.81 17.14
C TYR A 162 2.29 13.54 17.81
N LYS A 163 0.99 13.54 18.10
CA LYS A 163 0.29 12.40 18.70
C LYS A 163 -0.48 11.66 17.61
N SER A 164 0.16 10.65 17.04
CA SER A 164 -0.43 9.68 16.12
C SER A 164 -1.42 8.75 16.84
N GLU A 165 -2.38 8.21 16.09
CA GLU A 165 -3.14 7.05 16.57
C GLU A 165 -2.22 5.80 16.52
N PRO A 166 -2.36 4.84 17.44
CA PRO A 166 -1.55 3.63 17.45
C PRO A 166 -1.91 2.71 16.27
N LEU A 167 -1.04 1.76 15.92
CA LEU A 167 -1.28 0.84 14.80
C LEU A 167 -2.61 0.06 14.96
N GLU A 168 -2.95 -0.31 16.20
CA GLU A 168 -4.18 -1.00 16.60
C GLU A 168 -5.45 -0.26 16.17
N PHE A 169 -5.39 1.08 16.11
CA PHE A 169 -6.50 1.91 15.64
C PHE A 169 -6.84 1.65 14.17
N PHE A 170 -5.81 1.40 13.35
CA PHE A 170 -5.95 1.20 11.90
C PHE A 170 -6.21 -0.25 11.50
N GLU A 171 -5.91 -1.23 12.36
CA GLU A 171 -6.06 -2.65 12.00
C GLU A 171 -7.46 -3.02 11.46
N PRO A 172 -8.57 -2.53 12.03
CA PRO A 172 -9.90 -2.82 11.49
C PRO A 172 -10.12 -2.24 10.08
N MET A 173 -9.53 -1.08 9.76
CA MET A 173 -9.62 -0.47 8.43
C MET A 173 -8.83 -1.28 7.41
N VAL A 174 -7.59 -1.67 7.76
CA VAL A 174 -6.76 -2.53 6.92
C VAL A 174 -7.44 -3.88 6.67
N ALA A 175 -8.05 -4.49 7.69
CA ALA A 175 -8.80 -5.72 7.55
C ALA A 175 -9.98 -5.58 6.54
N ARG A 176 -10.70 -4.46 6.57
CA ARG A 176 -11.80 -4.19 5.63
C ARG A 176 -11.30 -3.98 4.20
N VAL A 177 -10.26 -3.16 4.00
CA VAL A 177 -9.67 -2.90 2.67
C VAL A 177 -9.17 -4.19 2.03
N PHE A 178 -8.45 -5.03 2.77
CA PHE A 178 -7.89 -6.28 2.26
C PHE A 178 -8.90 -7.45 2.21
N SER A 179 -10.14 -7.26 2.70
CA SER A 179 -11.15 -8.33 2.74
C SER A 179 -11.69 -8.72 1.36
N LYS A 180 -11.67 -7.79 0.39
CA LYS A 180 -12.25 -8.00 -0.94
C LYS A 180 -11.44 -7.29 -2.01
N PRO A 181 -10.82 -8.02 -2.96
CA PRO A 181 -10.12 -7.39 -4.07
C PRO A 181 -11.09 -6.66 -4.99
N LYS A 182 -10.65 -5.52 -5.52
CA LYS A 182 -11.26 -4.72 -6.59
C LYS A 182 -10.71 -5.09 -7.96
N ASN A 183 -9.40 -5.38 -8.04
CA ASN A 183 -8.67 -5.63 -9.28
C ASN A 183 -7.96 -6.99 -9.22
N SER A 184 -8.57 -8.04 -9.75
CA SER A 184 -7.93 -9.36 -9.79
C SER A 184 -8.47 -10.20 -10.95
N ILE A 185 -7.58 -10.96 -11.59
CA ILE A 185 -7.94 -11.94 -12.63
C ILE A 185 -8.84 -13.06 -12.09
N TYR A 186 -8.84 -13.27 -10.77
CA TYR A 186 -9.65 -14.29 -10.11
C TYR A 186 -11.06 -13.79 -9.74
N LEU A 187 -11.34 -12.49 -9.93
CA LEU A 187 -12.71 -12.00 -9.87
C LEU A 187 -13.46 -12.49 -11.11
N ARG A 188 -14.58 -13.17 -10.89
CA ARG A 188 -15.52 -13.45 -11.99
C ARG A 188 -15.99 -12.10 -12.53
N ARG A 189 -15.55 -11.74 -13.74
CA ARG A 189 -16.15 -10.64 -14.50
C ARG A 189 -17.64 -10.98 -14.62
N LYS A 190 -18.51 -10.13 -14.08
CA LYS A 190 -19.91 -10.18 -14.48
C LYS A 190 -19.94 -9.82 -15.96
N GLU A 191 -20.38 -10.74 -16.79
CA GLU A 191 -20.72 -10.43 -18.19
C GLU A 191 -21.70 -9.25 -18.17
N GLY A 192 -21.32 -8.11 -18.77
CA GLY A 192 -22.19 -6.94 -18.90
C GLY A 192 -21.61 -5.56 -18.58
N ALA A 193 -20.33 -5.41 -18.20
CA ALA A 193 -19.69 -4.10 -18.18
C ALA A 193 -18.94 -3.88 -19.50
N GLU A 194 -19.62 -3.25 -20.46
CA GLU A 194 -19.02 -2.75 -21.70
C GLU A 194 -17.79 -1.90 -21.35
N SER A 195 -16.70 -2.17 -22.07
CA SER A 195 -15.52 -1.32 -22.08
C SER A 195 -15.92 0.06 -22.62
N ALA A 196 -15.97 1.06 -21.76
CA ALA A 196 -15.93 2.45 -22.21
C ALA A 196 -14.54 2.69 -22.82
N ALA A 197 -14.56 3.02 -24.11
CA ALA A 197 -13.41 3.39 -24.94
C ALA A 197 -12.77 4.70 -24.49
#